data_AF-A0AAP0S5W8-F1
#
_entry.id   AF-A0AAP0S5W8-F1
#
_cell.length_a   1.000
_cell.length_b   1.000
_cell.length_c   1.000
_cell.angle_alpha   90.00
_cell.angle_beta   90.00
_cell.angle_gamma   90.00
#
_symmetry.space_group_name_H-M   'P 1'
#
loop_
_entity.id
_entity.type
_entity.pdbx_description
1 polymer ?
#
loop_
_entity_poly.entity_id
_entity_poly.type
_entity_poly.pdbx_seq_one_letter_code
_entity_poly.pdbx_strand_id
1 'polypeptide(L)'
;MLTILTDKGTGIVTSVPSDAPDDFMALHDLKSKPALRTKYGVKDEWVLPFEIVPIINIPEFGDKPAEKVCNDLKIRSQNEKEKLAEAKRLTYLKGFTEGILLVGEFSGRRVQYAKPLIRSKLIETGQAIIYSEPEKRVMSRSGDECVVALTDQWYITYGEPEWKKFAEECLSNMNLYCDETRHGFEHTLSWLNQWACSRSFGLGTRIPWDEQYLVESLSDSTLYMAYYTIAHLLHDGDMYGSTTSPYKTGTND
;
A
#
# COMPACT_ATOMS: atom_id res chain seq x y z
N MET A 1 -18.04 -16.28 -7.83
CA MET A 1 -16.60 -16.58 -7.70
C MET A 1 -16.40 -17.32 -6.38
N LEU A 2 -15.78 -18.50 -6.39
CA LEU A 2 -15.62 -19.37 -5.20
C LEU A 2 -14.29 -19.18 -4.47
N THR A 3 -13.40 -18.35 -5.00
CA THR A 3 -11.98 -18.26 -4.62
C THR A 3 -11.58 -16.87 -4.12
N ILE A 4 -12.55 -16.08 -3.64
CA ILE A 4 -12.28 -14.74 -3.10
C ILE A 4 -11.54 -14.88 -1.76
N LEU A 5 -10.44 -14.15 -1.62
CA LEU A 5 -9.72 -13.99 -0.36
C LEU A 5 -10.48 -13.02 0.55
N THR A 6 -10.77 -13.44 1.78
CA THR A 6 -11.56 -12.66 2.74
C THR A 6 -10.72 -11.73 3.61
N ASP A 7 -9.39 -11.85 3.54
CA ASP A 7 -8.41 -11.07 4.30
C ASP A 7 -7.85 -9.88 3.52
N LYS A 8 -8.39 -9.59 2.32
CA LYS A 8 -7.99 -8.47 1.47
C LYS A 8 -9.20 -7.77 0.86
N GLY A 9 -9.18 -6.45 0.87
CA GLY A 9 -10.26 -5.62 0.35
C GLY A 9 -11.55 -5.77 1.16
N THR A 10 -12.67 -5.59 0.47
CA THR A 10 -14.01 -5.58 1.10
C THR A 10 -14.72 -6.93 1.07
N GLY A 11 -14.06 -7.97 0.56
CA GLY A 11 -14.70 -9.24 0.21
C GLY A 11 -15.63 -9.17 -1.01
N ILE A 12 -15.80 -7.99 -1.61
CA ILE A 12 -16.58 -7.75 -2.83
C ILE A 12 -15.61 -7.38 -3.95
N VAL A 13 -15.68 -8.10 -5.06
CA VAL A 13 -14.80 -7.90 -6.22
C VAL A 13 -15.59 -7.44 -7.43
N THR A 14 -14.98 -6.60 -8.25
CA THR A 14 -15.51 -6.18 -9.55
C THR A 14 -15.23 -7.25 -10.60
N SER A 15 -16.20 -7.58 -11.45
CA SER A 15 -16.02 -8.53 -12.54
C SER A 15 -15.66 -7.81 -13.85
N VAL A 16 -14.41 -7.96 -14.30
CA VAL A 16 -13.86 -7.40 -15.55
C VAL A 16 -13.30 -8.53 -16.42
N PRO A 17 -14.16 -9.39 -17.02
CA PRO A 17 -13.76 -10.64 -17.68
C PRO A 17 -12.94 -10.44 -18.97
N SER A 18 -12.82 -9.21 -19.49
CA SER A 18 -11.92 -8.90 -20.61
C SER A 18 -10.45 -8.93 -20.20
N ASP A 19 -10.15 -8.48 -18.98
CA ASP A 19 -8.80 -8.14 -18.54
C ASP A 19 -8.34 -8.93 -17.30
N ALA A 20 -9.27 -9.49 -16.54
CA ALA A 20 -9.00 -10.32 -15.37
C ALA A 20 -9.28 -11.81 -15.64
N PRO A 21 -8.24 -12.68 -15.65
CA PRO A 21 -8.38 -14.13 -15.86
C PRO A 21 -9.35 -14.82 -14.89
N ASP A 22 -9.32 -14.43 -13.61
CA ASP A 22 -10.20 -14.96 -12.57
C ASP A 22 -11.69 -14.70 -12.91
N ASP A 23 -12.00 -13.48 -13.37
CA ASP A 23 -13.35 -13.05 -13.72
C ASP A 23 -13.84 -13.74 -14.98
N PHE A 24 -12.97 -13.85 -16.00
CA PHE A 24 -13.25 -14.60 -17.22
C PHE A 24 -13.65 -16.04 -16.89
N MET A 25 -12.83 -16.74 -16.09
CA MET A 25 -13.10 -18.14 -15.75
C MET A 25 -14.32 -18.31 -14.84
N ALA A 26 -14.58 -17.36 -13.93
CA ALA A 26 -15.78 -17.40 -13.10
C ALA A 26 -17.06 -17.19 -13.93
N LEU A 27 -17.04 -16.26 -14.89
CA LEU A 27 -18.16 -16.05 -15.82
C LEU A 27 -18.34 -17.25 -16.75
N HIS A 28 -17.25 -17.78 -17.30
CA HIS A 28 -17.28 -18.99 -18.12
C HIS A 28 -17.87 -20.19 -17.37
N ASP A 29 -17.43 -20.45 -16.14
CA ASP A 29 -17.99 -21.52 -15.29
C ASP A 29 -19.50 -21.36 -15.08
N LEU A 30 -20.00 -20.12 -14.86
CA LEU A 30 -21.43 -19.84 -14.72
C LEU A 30 -22.20 -20.06 -16.03
N LYS A 31 -21.65 -19.65 -17.17
CA LYS A 31 -22.26 -19.90 -18.49
C LYS A 31 -22.33 -21.39 -18.80
N SER A 32 -21.21 -22.11 -18.65
CA SER A 32 -21.09 -23.52 -19.04
C SER A 32 -21.78 -24.52 -18.10
N LYS A 33 -21.98 -24.18 -16.82
CA LYS A 33 -22.51 -25.13 -15.81
C LYS A 33 -23.88 -24.66 -15.26
N PRO A 34 -25.01 -25.06 -15.87
CA PRO A 34 -26.35 -24.72 -15.36
C PRO A 34 -26.56 -25.14 -13.91
N ALA A 35 -26.01 -26.29 -13.50
CA ALA A 35 -26.10 -26.77 -12.11
C ALA A 35 -25.47 -25.79 -11.10
N LEU A 36 -24.43 -25.06 -11.48
CA LEU A 36 -23.81 -24.04 -10.63
C LEU A 36 -24.75 -22.85 -10.42
N ARG A 37 -25.46 -22.45 -11.48
CA ARG A 37 -26.49 -21.40 -11.42
C ARG A 37 -27.65 -21.83 -10.53
N THR A 38 -28.19 -23.03 -10.74
CA THR A 38 -29.27 -23.58 -9.90
C THR A 38 -28.87 -23.67 -8.43
N LYS A 39 -27.66 -24.14 -8.13
CA LYS A 39 -27.15 -24.28 -6.74
C LYS A 39 -27.19 -22.97 -5.96
N TYR A 40 -26.89 -21.85 -6.61
CA TYR A 40 -26.81 -20.53 -5.98
C TYR A 40 -28.04 -19.65 -6.28
N GLY A 41 -29.09 -20.20 -6.91
CA GLY A 41 -30.29 -19.44 -7.27
C GLY A 41 -30.05 -18.33 -8.29
N VAL A 42 -29.01 -18.45 -9.11
CA VAL A 42 -28.65 -17.47 -10.15
C VAL A 42 -29.52 -17.73 -11.37
N LYS A 43 -30.24 -16.72 -11.84
CA LYS A 43 -31.07 -16.82 -13.05
C LYS A 43 -30.25 -16.67 -14.32
N ASP A 44 -30.74 -17.29 -15.40
CA ASP A 44 -30.10 -17.23 -16.72
C ASP A 44 -29.96 -15.80 -17.25
N GLU A 45 -30.98 -14.97 -17.01
CA GLU A 45 -30.99 -13.53 -17.36
C GLU A 45 -29.88 -12.72 -16.68
N TRP A 46 -29.30 -13.21 -15.57
CA TRP A 46 -28.22 -12.52 -14.84
C TRP A 46 -26.82 -12.92 -15.31
N VAL A 47 -26.71 -13.85 -16.27
CA VAL A 47 -25.41 -14.39 -16.71
C VAL A 47 -25.33 -14.46 -18.22
N LEU A 48 -26.30 -15.09 -18.87
CA LEU A 48 -26.23 -15.43 -20.30
C LEU A 48 -26.16 -14.19 -21.22
N PRO A 49 -26.90 -13.09 -20.96
CA PRO A 49 -26.84 -11.92 -21.82
C PRO A 49 -25.53 -11.12 -21.72
N PHE A 50 -24.72 -11.35 -20.68
CA PHE A 50 -23.52 -10.57 -20.44
C PHE A 50 -22.34 -11.12 -21.25
N GLU A 51 -21.99 -10.41 -22.30
CA GLU A 51 -20.81 -10.70 -23.11
C GLU A 51 -19.58 -9.91 -22.65
N ILE A 52 -18.41 -10.39 -23.04
CA ILE A 52 -17.13 -9.77 -22.68
C ILE A 52 -16.98 -8.46 -23.44
N VAL A 53 -16.91 -7.36 -22.69
CA VAL A 53 -16.71 -6.01 -23.23
C VAL A 53 -15.22 -5.70 -23.30
N PRO A 54 -14.64 -5.46 -24.50
CA PRO A 54 -13.23 -5.10 -24.61
C PRO A 54 -12.98 -3.68 -24.06
N ILE A 55 -12.05 -3.54 -23.12
CA ILE A 55 -11.74 -2.26 -22.45
C ILE A 55 -10.29 -1.83 -22.72
N ILE A 56 -9.34 -2.77 -22.64
CA ILE A 56 -7.92 -2.52 -22.84
C ILE A 56 -7.42 -3.43 -23.95
N ASN A 57 -6.70 -2.86 -24.91
CA ASN A 57 -5.91 -3.61 -25.88
C ASN A 57 -4.47 -3.72 -25.41
N ILE A 58 -4.02 -4.94 -25.15
CA ILE A 58 -2.60 -5.24 -24.89
C ILE A 58 -2.01 -5.70 -26.23
N PRO A 59 -1.00 -5.04 -26.81
CA PRO A 59 -0.51 -5.35 -28.15
C PRO A 59 -0.22 -6.83 -28.42
N GLU A 60 0.29 -7.55 -27.42
CA GLU A 60 0.57 -9.00 -27.52
C GLU A 60 -0.68 -9.88 -27.42
N PHE A 61 -1.68 -9.45 -26.65
CA PHE A 61 -2.83 -10.28 -26.29
C PHE A 61 -4.16 -9.85 -26.93
N GLY A 62 -4.22 -8.69 -27.57
CA GLY A 62 -5.44 -8.13 -28.17
C GLY A 62 -6.34 -7.41 -27.16
N ASP A 63 -7.61 -7.27 -27.52
CA ASP A 63 -8.65 -6.51 -26.82
C ASP A 63 -9.44 -7.33 -25.77
N LYS A 64 -9.16 -8.64 -25.71
CA LYS A 64 -9.66 -9.56 -24.68
C LYS A 64 -8.50 -10.39 -24.10
N PRO A 65 -7.53 -9.73 -23.44
CA PRO A 65 -6.31 -10.39 -23.00
C PRO A 65 -6.54 -11.55 -22.02
N ALA A 66 -7.53 -11.44 -21.12
CA ALA A 66 -7.84 -12.52 -20.18
C ALA A 66 -8.35 -13.78 -20.88
N GLU A 67 -9.27 -13.62 -21.85
CA GLU A 67 -9.79 -14.74 -22.65
C GLU A 67 -8.67 -15.44 -23.41
N LYS A 68 -7.83 -14.67 -24.11
CA LYS A 68 -6.71 -15.21 -24.89
C LYS A 68 -5.74 -16.01 -24.02
N VAL A 69 -5.27 -15.41 -22.91
CA VAL A 69 -4.28 -16.05 -22.04
C VAL A 69 -4.86 -17.27 -21.33
N CYS A 70 -6.12 -17.23 -20.90
CA CYS A 70 -6.80 -18.41 -20.32
C CYS A 70 -6.91 -19.56 -21.32
N ASN A 71 -7.21 -19.26 -22.59
CA ASN A 71 -7.28 -20.25 -23.66
C ASN A 71 -5.90 -20.84 -23.99
N ASP A 72 -4.87 -19.99 -24.11
CA ASP A 72 -3.48 -20.40 -24.39
C ASP A 72 -2.93 -21.32 -23.28
N LEU A 73 -3.22 -21.00 -22.01
CA LEU A 73 -2.84 -21.81 -20.84
C LEU A 73 -3.80 -23.00 -20.60
N LYS A 74 -4.83 -23.17 -21.44
CA LYS A 74 -5.83 -24.25 -21.37
C LYS A 74 -6.47 -24.37 -19.97
N ILE A 75 -6.85 -23.23 -19.38
CA ILE A 75 -7.51 -23.16 -18.08
C ILE A 75 -8.97 -23.58 -18.26
N ARG A 76 -9.44 -24.54 -17.46
CA ARG A 76 -10.77 -25.14 -17.59
C ARG A 76 -11.74 -24.74 -16.48
N SER A 77 -11.24 -24.25 -15.34
CA SER A 77 -12.09 -23.82 -14.22
C SER A 77 -11.43 -22.75 -13.35
N GLN A 78 -12.26 -21.97 -12.65
CA GLN A 78 -11.82 -20.97 -11.67
C GLN A 78 -11.04 -21.54 -10.47
N ASN A 79 -10.96 -22.87 -10.34
CA ASN A 79 -10.24 -23.54 -9.25
C ASN A 79 -8.74 -23.78 -9.56
N GLU A 80 -8.29 -23.58 -10.80
CA GLU A 80 -6.89 -23.79 -11.21
C GLU A 80 -5.99 -22.61 -10.78
N LYS A 81 -5.83 -22.42 -9.47
CA LYS A 81 -5.18 -21.27 -8.84
C LYS A 81 -3.79 -20.95 -9.41
N GLU A 82 -2.94 -21.95 -9.61
CA GLU A 82 -1.57 -21.75 -10.10
C GLU A 82 -1.55 -21.20 -11.54
N LYS A 83 -2.37 -21.76 -12.43
CA LYS A 83 -2.46 -21.28 -13.81
C LYS A 83 -3.12 -19.90 -13.90
N LEU A 84 -4.12 -19.63 -13.05
CA LEU A 84 -4.76 -18.32 -12.98
C LEU A 84 -3.81 -17.26 -12.44
N ALA A 85 -2.98 -17.59 -11.45
CA ALA A 85 -1.94 -16.70 -10.97
C ALA A 85 -0.93 -16.36 -12.08
N GLU A 86 -0.53 -17.35 -12.88
CA GLU A 86 0.34 -17.12 -14.04
C GLU A 86 -0.33 -16.26 -15.12
N ALA A 87 -1.59 -16.56 -15.47
CA ALA A 87 -2.37 -15.77 -16.41
C ALA A 87 -2.49 -14.31 -15.96
N LYS A 88 -2.73 -14.09 -14.66
CA LYS A 88 -2.84 -12.77 -14.05
C LYS A 88 -1.52 -12.01 -14.10
N ARG A 89 -0.39 -12.68 -13.86
CA ARG A 89 0.94 -12.09 -13.96
C ARG A 89 1.23 -11.58 -15.38
N LEU A 90 0.90 -12.38 -16.39
CA LEU A 90 1.10 -12.03 -17.80
C LEU A 90 0.26 -10.82 -18.24
N THR A 91 -1.02 -10.81 -17.85
CA THR A 91 -1.99 -9.79 -18.28
C THR A 91 -1.86 -8.48 -17.49
N TYR A 92 -1.64 -8.54 -16.17
CA TYR A 92 -1.71 -7.36 -15.30
C TYR A 92 -0.56 -6.37 -15.53
N LEU A 93 0.69 -6.84 -15.52
CA LEU A 93 1.85 -5.95 -15.67
C LEU A 93 1.90 -5.33 -17.07
N LYS A 94 1.72 -6.16 -18.11
CA LYS A 94 1.68 -5.69 -19.50
C LYS A 94 0.49 -4.77 -19.76
N GLY A 95 -0.67 -5.07 -19.17
CA GLY A 95 -1.86 -4.22 -19.25
C GLY A 95 -1.63 -2.83 -18.65
N PHE A 96 -0.85 -2.74 -17.57
CA PHE A 96 -0.51 -1.46 -16.97
C PHE A 96 0.47 -0.64 -17.82
N THR A 97 1.56 -1.25 -18.30
CA THR A 97 2.67 -0.53 -18.98
C THR A 97 2.41 -0.27 -20.47
N GLU A 98 1.82 -1.23 -21.17
CA GLU A 98 1.65 -1.24 -22.62
C GLU A 98 0.18 -1.18 -23.06
N GLY A 99 -0.76 -1.49 -22.16
CA GLY A 99 -2.18 -1.49 -22.47
C GLY A 99 -2.69 -0.12 -22.91
N ILE A 100 -3.49 -0.12 -23.98
CA ILE A 100 -4.16 1.06 -24.54
C ILE A 100 -5.66 0.95 -24.26
N LEU A 101 -6.26 1.98 -23.66
CA LEU A 101 -7.70 2.03 -23.45
C LEU A 101 -8.44 2.13 -24.77
N LEU A 102 -9.52 1.37 -24.92
CA LEU A 102 -10.38 1.37 -26.11
C LEU A 102 -11.65 2.21 -25.91
N VAL A 103 -12.08 2.40 -24.66
CA VAL A 103 -13.40 2.97 -24.33
C VAL A 103 -13.29 4.22 -23.47
N GLY A 104 -14.37 5.00 -23.47
CA GLY A 104 -14.51 6.19 -22.64
C GLY A 104 -13.67 7.39 -23.11
N GLU A 105 -13.63 8.41 -22.26
CA GLU A 105 -12.99 9.71 -22.55
C GLU A 105 -11.48 9.60 -22.78
N PHE A 106 -10.83 8.59 -22.20
CA PHE A 106 -9.38 8.37 -22.31
C PHE A 106 -9.02 7.29 -23.33
N SER A 107 -9.92 6.96 -24.26
CA SER A 107 -9.64 6.04 -25.36
C SER A 107 -8.39 6.48 -26.15
N GLY A 108 -7.59 5.50 -26.57
CA GLY A 108 -6.31 5.70 -27.26
C GLY A 108 -5.12 6.04 -26.33
N ARG A 109 -5.35 6.27 -25.03
CA ARG A 109 -4.27 6.54 -24.06
C ARG A 109 -3.78 5.26 -23.38
N ARG A 110 -2.50 5.26 -22.97
CA ARG A 110 -1.95 4.18 -22.15
C ARG A 110 -2.59 4.15 -20.76
N VAL A 111 -2.85 2.94 -20.25
CA VAL A 111 -3.47 2.70 -18.94
C VAL A 111 -2.72 3.39 -17.81
N GLN A 112 -1.38 3.36 -17.81
CA GLN A 112 -0.57 4.04 -16.79
C GLN A 112 -0.90 5.54 -16.61
N TYR A 113 -1.27 6.24 -17.69
CA TYR A 113 -1.62 7.66 -17.65
C TYR A 113 -3.09 7.90 -17.39
N ALA A 114 -3.96 7.02 -17.90
CA ALA A 114 -5.40 7.17 -17.74
C ALA A 114 -5.91 6.73 -16.36
N LYS A 115 -5.27 5.73 -15.73
CA LYS A 115 -5.69 5.19 -14.43
C LYS A 115 -5.80 6.27 -13.33
N PRO A 116 -4.82 7.17 -13.12
CA PRO A 116 -4.95 8.25 -12.15
C PRO A 116 -6.10 9.21 -12.48
N LEU A 117 -6.30 9.56 -13.75
CA LEU A 117 -7.35 10.48 -14.20
C LEU A 117 -8.75 9.90 -13.99
N ILE A 118 -8.94 8.62 -14.33
CA ILE A 118 -10.20 7.90 -14.08
C ILE A 118 -10.48 7.81 -12.58
N ARG A 119 -9.46 7.49 -11.77
CA ARG A 119 -9.59 7.46 -10.31
C ARG A 119 -10.06 8.81 -9.76
N SER A 120 -9.40 9.91 -10.14
CA SER A 120 -9.79 11.25 -9.69
C SER A 120 -11.21 11.59 -10.10
N LYS A 121 -11.58 11.34 -11.37
CA LYS A 121 -12.94 11.58 -11.86
C LYS A 121 -13.99 10.81 -11.08
N LEU A 122 -13.78 9.51 -10.82
CA LEU A 122 -14.74 8.69 -10.06
C LEU A 122 -14.90 9.18 -8.62
N ILE A 123 -13.84 9.70 -8.01
CA ILE A 123 -13.91 10.30 -6.67
C ILE A 123 -14.68 11.62 -6.72
N GLU A 124 -14.34 12.50 -7.68
CA GLU A 124 -14.98 13.80 -7.87
C GLU A 124 -16.48 13.69 -8.19
N THR A 125 -16.90 12.65 -8.92
CA THR A 125 -18.31 12.38 -9.23
C THR A 125 -19.04 11.60 -8.13
N GLY A 126 -18.36 11.26 -7.02
CA GLY A 126 -18.95 10.50 -5.91
C GLY A 126 -19.25 9.03 -6.24
N GLN A 127 -18.67 8.49 -7.31
CA GLN A 127 -18.84 7.10 -7.74
C GLN A 127 -17.80 6.14 -7.14
N ALA A 128 -16.75 6.67 -6.53
CA ALA A 128 -15.74 5.91 -5.80
C ALA A 128 -15.30 6.66 -4.55
N ILE A 129 -14.79 5.91 -3.58
CA ILE A 129 -14.15 6.44 -2.37
C ILE A 129 -12.73 5.90 -2.26
N ILE A 130 -11.88 6.63 -1.54
CA ILE A 130 -10.55 6.12 -1.19
C ILE A 130 -10.72 5.16 -0.01
N TYR A 131 -10.24 3.93 -0.20
CA TYR A 131 -10.13 2.93 0.85
C TYR A 131 -8.65 2.59 1.04
N SER A 132 -8.23 2.48 2.29
CA SER A 132 -6.86 2.14 2.67
C SER A 132 -6.88 0.99 3.66
N GLU A 133 -6.01 0.01 3.43
CA GLU A 133 -5.84 -1.15 4.30
C GLU A 133 -4.34 -1.49 4.41
N PRO A 134 -3.90 -2.17 5.48
CA PRO A 134 -2.55 -2.69 5.55
C PRO A 134 -2.29 -3.71 4.43
N GLU A 135 -1.14 -3.64 3.76
CA GLU A 135 -0.80 -4.57 2.67
C GLU A 135 -0.75 -6.04 3.14
N LYS A 136 -0.35 -6.23 4.40
CA LYS A 136 -0.31 -7.49 5.12
C LYS A 136 -0.88 -7.28 6.51
N ARG A 137 -1.34 -8.36 7.13
CA ARG A 137 -1.79 -8.35 8.53
C ARG A 137 -0.69 -7.79 9.43
N VAL A 138 -1.01 -6.72 10.16
CA VAL A 138 -0.12 -6.08 11.14
C VAL A 138 -0.72 -6.30 12.52
N MET A 139 0.06 -6.86 13.44
CA MET A 139 -0.36 -7.08 14.83
C MET A 139 0.33 -6.06 15.74
N SER A 140 -0.43 -5.44 16.63
CA SER A 140 0.08 -4.54 17.64
C SER A 140 0.78 -5.32 18.77
N ARG A 141 1.50 -4.60 19.64
CA ARG A 141 2.07 -5.20 20.86
C ARG A 141 1.00 -5.63 21.88
N SER A 142 -0.20 -5.05 21.84
CA SER A 142 -1.34 -5.46 22.68
C SER A 142 -2.04 -6.73 22.18
N GLY A 143 -1.68 -7.21 20.98
CA GLY A 143 -2.32 -8.36 20.34
C GLY A 143 -3.50 -8.00 19.43
N ASP A 144 -3.76 -6.71 19.23
CA ASP A 144 -4.83 -6.22 18.34
C ASP A 144 -4.36 -6.21 16.88
N GLU A 145 -5.29 -6.43 15.96
CA GLU A 145 -5.03 -6.32 14.53
C GLU A 145 -5.12 -4.84 14.10
N CYS A 146 -4.02 -4.31 13.56
CA CYS A 146 -3.93 -2.92 13.17
C CYS A 146 -4.70 -2.66 11.87
N VAL A 147 -5.24 -1.44 11.76
CA VAL A 147 -5.92 -0.93 10.57
C VAL A 147 -5.28 0.38 10.14
N VAL A 148 -5.56 0.82 8.90
CA VAL A 148 -5.19 2.18 8.47
C VAL A 148 -6.27 3.14 8.95
N ALA A 149 -5.86 4.21 9.64
CA ALA A 149 -6.76 5.23 10.15
C ALA A 149 -6.37 6.60 9.57
N LEU A 150 -7.38 7.41 9.26
CA LEU A 150 -7.22 8.82 8.95
C LEU A 150 -7.52 9.60 10.23
N THR A 151 -6.47 10.09 10.88
CA THR A 151 -6.56 10.78 12.19
C THR A 151 -5.61 11.96 12.22
N ASP A 152 -5.94 12.96 13.05
CA ASP A 152 -5.04 14.07 13.32
C ASP A 152 -3.81 13.57 14.10
N GLN A 153 -2.63 13.81 13.54
CA GLN A 153 -1.37 13.33 14.08
C GLN A 153 -0.23 14.28 13.66
N TRP A 154 0.75 14.46 14.55
CA TRP A 154 2.01 15.13 14.21
C TRP A 154 2.92 14.17 13.43
N TYR A 155 3.55 14.70 12.38
CA TYR A 155 4.45 13.97 11.49
C TYR A 155 5.81 14.66 11.38
N ILE A 156 6.84 13.85 11.15
CA ILE A 156 8.12 14.32 10.61
C ILE A 156 8.09 14.14 9.09
N THR A 157 8.41 15.20 8.34
CA THR A 157 8.28 15.28 6.88
C THR A 157 9.55 14.83 6.15
N TYR A 158 10.00 13.60 6.40
CA TYR A 158 11.21 13.06 5.74
C TYR A 158 11.15 13.02 4.21
N GLY A 159 9.95 13.07 3.62
CA GLY A 159 9.73 13.10 2.17
C GLY A 159 10.04 14.44 1.50
N GLU A 160 10.41 15.49 2.25
CA GLU A 160 10.78 16.78 1.67
C GLU A 160 12.03 16.65 0.78
N PRO A 161 11.97 17.09 -0.50
CA PRO A 161 13.07 16.88 -1.44
C PRO A 161 14.41 17.47 -0.98
N GLU A 162 14.39 18.66 -0.37
CA GLU A 162 15.59 19.32 0.13
C GLU A 162 16.20 18.56 1.30
N TRP A 163 15.37 18.11 2.25
CA TRP A 163 15.83 17.35 3.40
C TRP A 163 16.37 15.97 3.00
N LYS A 164 15.65 15.27 2.12
CA LYS A 164 16.10 14.00 1.56
C LYS A 164 17.46 14.12 0.89
N LYS A 165 17.69 15.20 0.13
CA LYS A 165 18.99 15.47 -0.49
C LYS A 165 20.11 15.60 0.55
N PHE A 166 19.89 16.33 1.64
CA PHE A 166 20.87 16.42 2.73
C PHE A 166 21.14 15.04 3.38
N ALA A 167 20.12 14.21 3.53
CA ALA A 167 20.27 12.85 4.05
C ALA A 167 21.08 11.95 3.10
N GLU A 168 20.86 12.05 1.79
CA GLU A 168 21.61 11.33 0.75
C GLU A 168 23.09 11.77 0.71
N GLU A 169 23.35 13.07 0.82
CA GLU A 169 24.72 13.62 0.95
C GLU A 169 25.41 13.16 2.25
N CYS A 170 24.67 13.08 3.36
CA CYS A 170 25.19 12.50 4.60
C CYS A 170 25.55 11.03 4.38
N LEU A 171 24.64 10.24 3.80
CA LEU A 171 24.81 8.83 3.52
C LEU A 171 26.02 8.55 2.59
N SER A 172 26.29 9.41 1.62
CA SER A 172 27.44 9.25 0.71
C SER A 172 28.78 9.33 1.45
N ASN A 173 28.83 10.07 2.56
CA ASN A 173 30.03 10.24 3.38
C ASN A 173 30.16 9.17 4.48
N MET A 174 29.12 8.36 4.73
CA MET A 174 29.14 7.31 5.74
C MET A 174 29.89 6.06 5.27
N ASN A 175 30.64 5.45 6.19
CA ASN A 175 31.17 4.10 6.01
C ASN A 175 30.16 3.07 6.53
N LEU A 176 29.64 2.23 5.63
CA LEU A 176 28.61 1.22 5.93
C LEU A 176 29.14 -0.21 5.92
N TYR A 177 30.45 -0.39 5.74
CA TYR A 177 31.18 -1.67 5.74
C TYR A 177 30.78 -2.69 4.66
N CYS A 178 29.60 -2.59 4.04
CA CYS A 178 29.21 -3.36 2.86
C CYS A 178 28.18 -2.61 1.98
N ASP A 179 28.18 -2.94 0.69
CA ASP A 179 27.28 -2.32 -0.30
C ASP A 179 25.82 -2.72 -0.07
N GLU A 180 25.56 -3.91 0.46
CA GLU A 180 24.20 -4.35 0.80
C GLU A 180 23.53 -3.40 1.81
N THR A 181 24.27 -2.98 2.84
CA THR A 181 23.78 -2.01 3.82
C THR A 181 23.52 -0.64 3.17
N ARG A 182 24.42 -0.21 2.27
CA ARG A 182 24.24 1.04 1.50
C ARG A 182 22.95 1.00 0.68
N HIS A 183 22.74 -0.05 -0.11
CA HIS A 183 21.52 -0.22 -0.89
C HIS A 183 20.28 -0.27 0.00
N GLY A 184 20.36 -0.83 1.21
CA GLY A 184 19.27 -0.81 2.19
C GLY A 184 18.88 0.60 2.64
N PHE A 185 19.87 1.46 2.91
CA PHE A 185 19.63 2.87 3.22
C PHE A 185 19.07 3.64 2.03
N GLU A 186 19.67 3.50 0.84
CA GLU A 186 19.22 4.15 -0.38
C GLU A 186 17.78 3.76 -0.74
N HIS A 187 17.47 2.47 -0.64
CA HIS A 187 16.11 1.98 -0.81
C HIS A 187 15.17 2.63 0.20
N THR A 188 15.53 2.69 1.48
CA THR A 188 14.71 3.31 2.53
C THR A 188 14.48 4.80 2.28
N LEU A 189 15.53 5.58 1.99
CA LEU A 189 15.42 7.00 1.63
C LEU A 189 14.58 7.21 0.37
N SER A 190 14.54 6.23 -0.54
CA SER A 190 13.77 6.35 -1.79
C SER A 190 12.25 6.42 -1.54
N TRP A 191 11.72 5.64 -0.59
CA TRP A 191 10.28 5.53 -0.33
C TRP A 191 9.83 6.20 0.97
N LEU A 192 10.76 6.58 1.87
CA LEU A 192 10.43 7.27 3.10
C LEU A 192 9.76 8.62 2.79
N ASN A 193 8.63 8.88 3.45
CA ASN A 193 7.85 10.08 3.24
C ASN A 193 7.50 10.72 4.59
N GLN A 194 6.24 10.73 5.00
CA GLN A 194 5.85 11.24 6.31
C GLN A 194 5.95 10.12 7.35
N TRP A 195 6.49 10.44 8.53
CA TRP A 195 6.58 9.52 9.66
C TRP A 195 5.74 10.05 10.83
N ALA A 196 4.74 9.26 11.25
CA ALA A 196 3.89 9.56 12.39
C ALA A 196 4.70 9.53 13.69
N CYS A 197 5.03 10.69 14.25
CA CYS A 197 5.93 10.80 15.41
C CYS A 197 5.21 10.99 16.74
N SER A 198 3.88 11.11 16.74
CA SER A 198 3.07 11.38 17.92
C SER A 198 2.17 10.20 18.32
N ARG A 199 1.97 10.03 19.63
CA ARG A 199 1.10 9.01 20.24
C ARG A 199 0.27 9.61 21.37
N SER A 200 -0.91 9.06 21.61
CA SER A 200 -1.81 9.47 22.70
C SER A 200 -1.67 8.63 23.98
N PHE A 201 -0.95 7.51 23.93
CA PHE A 201 -0.81 6.57 25.04
C PHE A 201 0.60 5.97 25.09
N GLY A 202 1.08 5.69 26.31
CA GLY A 202 2.38 5.10 26.59
C GLY A 202 3.24 5.96 27.50
N LEU A 203 4.51 5.58 27.64
CA LEU A 203 5.54 6.39 28.28
C LEU A 203 6.32 7.16 27.21
N GLY A 204 6.87 8.31 27.58
CA GLY A 204 7.68 9.14 26.70
C GLY A 204 7.67 10.60 27.12
N THR A 205 8.23 11.43 26.26
CA THR A 205 8.27 12.89 26.42
C THR A 205 7.08 13.52 25.72
N ARG A 206 6.44 14.53 26.33
CA ARG A 206 5.33 15.27 25.69
C ARG A 206 5.84 16.20 24.60
N ILE A 207 5.05 16.41 23.56
CA ILE A 207 5.34 17.43 22.55
C ILE A 207 5.20 18.81 23.21
N PRO A 208 6.23 19.68 23.15
CA PRO A 208 6.26 20.89 23.98
C PRO A 208 5.24 21.96 23.59
N TRP A 209 4.70 21.93 22.37
CA TRP A 209 3.63 22.82 21.92
C TRP A 209 2.24 22.16 21.91
N ASP A 210 2.16 20.86 22.19
CA ASP A 210 0.92 20.09 22.18
C ASP A 210 1.01 18.91 23.16
N GLU A 211 0.86 19.22 24.45
CA GLU A 211 1.05 18.27 25.53
C GLU A 211 0.05 17.11 25.53
N GLN A 212 -1.00 17.16 24.71
CA GLN A 212 -1.91 16.03 24.50
C GLN A 212 -1.17 14.80 23.94
N TYR A 213 -0.10 15.02 23.19
CA TYR A 213 0.65 13.96 22.51
C TYR A 213 2.02 13.72 23.15
N LEU A 214 2.43 12.46 23.13
CA LEU A 214 3.78 12.00 23.43
C LEU A 214 4.56 11.76 22.13
N VAL A 215 5.87 12.01 22.17
CA VAL A 215 6.79 11.61 21.09
C VAL A 215 6.95 10.09 21.12
N GLU A 216 6.89 9.47 19.95
CA GLU A 216 7.05 8.03 19.83
C GLU A 216 8.53 7.59 19.86
N SER A 217 8.75 6.35 20.28
CA SER A 217 10.07 5.79 20.59
C SER A 217 11.12 5.81 19.47
N LEU A 218 10.73 5.79 18.19
CA LEU A 218 11.69 5.86 17.07
C LEU A 218 12.02 7.31 16.68
N SER A 219 11.28 8.29 17.21
CA SER A 219 11.44 9.70 16.92
C SER A 219 12.26 10.42 18.00
N ASP A 220 12.12 10.03 19.27
CA ASP A 220 12.92 10.58 20.38
C ASP A 220 14.32 9.95 20.53
N SER A 221 14.62 8.92 19.74
CA SER A 221 15.88 8.15 19.80
C SER A 221 16.84 8.40 18.63
N THR A 222 16.73 9.56 17.96
CA THR A 222 17.51 9.87 16.75
C THR A 222 18.83 10.60 17.01
N LEU A 223 18.90 11.41 18.07
CA LEU A 223 20.06 12.27 18.37
C LEU A 223 20.56 12.15 19.83
N TYR A 224 20.10 11.14 20.57
CA TYR A 224 20.45 10.94 21.98
C TYR A 224 21.96 10.73 22.23
N MET A 225 22.72 10.38 21.20
CA MET A 225 24.18 10.26 21.27
C MET A 225 24.83 11.61 21.61
N ALA A 226 24.26 12.74 21.18
CA ALA A 226 24.74 14.06 21.55
C ALA A 226 24.57 14.31 23.06
N TYR A 227 23.46 13.86 23.63
CA TYR A 227 23.18 13.97 25.06
C TYR A 227 24.18 13.19 25.93
N TYR A 228 24.66 12.02 25.47
CA TYR A 228 25.69 11.27 26.21
C TYR A 228 26.96 12.09 26.48
N THR A 229 27.31 13.03 25.61
CA THR A 229 28.51 13.87 25.78
C THR A 229 28.44 14.77 27.01
N ILE A 230 27.24 15.11 27.49
CA ILE A 230 27.01 16.03 28.61
C ILE A 230 26.28 15.38 29.79
N ALA A 231 25.76 14.16 29.64
CA ALA A 231 24.95 13.49 30.67
C ALA A 231 25.67 13.38 32.03
N HIS A 232 26.98 13.14 32.03
CA HIS A 232 27.80 13.06 33.25
C HIS A 232 27.88 14.39 34.02
N LEU A 233 27.81 15.53 33.32
CA LEU A 233 27.77 16.86 33.93
C LEU A 233 26.38 17.17 34.50
N LEU A 234 25.34 16.62 33.90
CA LEU A 234 23.94 16.90 34.27
C LEU A 234 23.45 16.01 35.41
N HIS A 235 23.89 14.75 35.47
CA HIS A 235 23.29 13.76 36.37
C HIS A 235 24.28 13.05 37.30
N ASP A 236 25.59 13.17 37.07
CA ASP A 236 26.65 12.52 37.87
C ASP A 236 26.38 11.01 38.15
N GLY A 237 25.82 10.31 37.16
CA GLY A 237 25.48 8.88 37.26
C GLY A 237 24.09 8.57 37.81
N ASP A 238 23.30 9.57 38.22
CA ASP A 238 21.88 9.39 38.56
C ASP A 238 21.04 9.14 37.31
N MET A 239 20.65 7.89 37.11
CA MET A 239 19.85 7.46 35.96
C MET A 239 18.50 8.20 35.85
N TYR A 240 17.92 8.64 36.97
CA TYR A 240 16.63 9.31 36.99
C TYR A 240 16.73 10.84 36.97
N GLY A 241 17.95 11.39 37.04
CA GLY A 241 18.18 12.84 37.07
C GLY A 241 17.49 13.54 38.23
N SER A 242 17.28 12.83 39.34
CA SER A 242 16.70 13.37 40.57
C SER A 242 17.68 14.25 41.35
N THR A 243 18.98 14.07 41.11
CA THR A 243 20.06 14.79 41.77
C THR A 243 20.30 16.15 41.10
N THR A 244 20.26 17.22 41.89
CA THR A 244 20.50 18.59 41.39
C THR A 244 21.96 18.78 40.95
N SER A 245 22.21 18.88 39.65
CA SER A 245 23.53 19.28 39.14
C SER A 245 23.78 20.79 39.34
N PRO A 246 25.04 21.21 39.56
CA PRO A 246 25.43 22.63 39.60
C PRO A 246 25.23 23.34 38.25
N TYR A 247 25.07 22.61 37.14
CA TYR A 247 24.80 23.13 35.82
C TYR A 247 23.29 23.14 35.54
N LYS A 248 22.55 24.04 36.19
CA LYS A 248 21.11 24.23 35.91
C LYS A 248 20.91 24.69 34.47
N THR A 249 20.18 23.91 33.67
CA THR A 249 19.47 24.43 32.51
C THR A 249 18.27 25.21 33.04
N GLY A 250 18.22 26.52 32.75
CA GLY A 250 17.19 27.41 33.28
C GLY A 250 15.78 26.89 32.95
N THR A 251 14.94 26.79 33.97
CA THR A 251 13.49 26.91 33.81
C THR A 251 13.25 28.36 33.42
N ASN A 252 12.98 28.62 32.14
CA ASN A 252 12.30 29.85 31.78
C ASN A 252 10.88 29.76 32.35
N ASP A 253 10.61 30.60 33.35
CA ASP A 253 9.25 31.03 33.68
C ASP A 253 8.59 31.72 32.47
#